data_AF-A0A7Z2XCW4-F1
#
_entry.id   AF-A0A7Z2XCW4-F1
#
_cell.length_a   1.000
_cell.length_b   1.000
_cell.length_c   1.000
_cell.angle_alpha   90.00
_cell.angle_beta   90.00
_cell.angle_gamma   90.00
#
_symmetry.space_group_name_H-M   'P 1'
#
loop_
_entity.id
_entity.type
_entity.pdbx_description
1 polymer ?
#
loop_
_entity_poly.entity_id
_entity_poly.type
_entity_poly.pdbx_seq_one_letter_code
_entity_poly.pdbx_strand_id
1 'polypeptide(L)'
;MEARVVALEKASQDIREKLVRVEFRLDAIESNMATKADLALLASKDDLTGYVRASGKDVQDLAVSFQKSITDVQKTINEQTWKFIGLAGVLAGLAFTAAKFIH
;
A
#
# COMPACT_ATOMS: atom_id res chain seq x y z
N MET A 1 49.25 -58.01 -6.23
CA MET A 1 47.80 -57.88 -5.93
C MET A 1 47.56 -57.08 -4.65
N GLU A 2 48.36 -57.28 -3.61
CA GLU A 2 48.24 -56.60 -2.30
C GLU A 2 48.18 -55.07 -2.37
N ALA A 3 49.04 -54.41 -3.18
CA ALA A 3 49.01 -52.95 -3.32
C ALA A 3 47.66 -52.39 -3.83
N ARG A 4 46.96 -53.15 -4.69
CA ARG A 4 45.62 -52.76 -5.17
C ARG A 4 44.56 -52.97 -4.08
N VAL A 5 44.72 -53.99 -3.25
CA VAL A 5 43.85 -54.24 -2.09
C VAL A 5 43.97 -53.12 -1.06
N VAL A 6 45.20 -52.72 -0.71
CA VAL A 6 45.45 -51.60 0.21
C VAL A 6 44.90 -50.27 -0.34
N ALA A 7 45.06 -50.02 -1.64
CA ALA A 7 44.49 -48.84 -2.27
C ALA A 7 42.95 -48.84 -2.23
N LEU A 8 42.32 -50.01 -2.44
CA LEU A 8 40.87 -50.17 -2.33
C LEU A 8 40.36 -50.00 -0.90
N GLU A 9 41.07 -50.52 0.10
CA GLU A 9 40.73 -50.35 1.51
C GLU A 9 40.78 -48.88 1.91
N LYS A 10 41.85 -48.17 1.53
CA LYS A 10 41.98 -46.73 1.77
C LYS A 10 40.87 -45.93 1.06
N ALA A 11 40.57 -46.26 -0.19
CA ALA A 11 39.47 -45.63 -0.92
C ALA A 11 38.10 -45.90 -0.26
N SER A 12 37.86 -47.12 0.24
CA SER A 12 36.64 -47.48 0.96
C SER A 12 36.48 -46.71 2.27
N GLN A 13 37.57 -46.47 3.00
CA GLN A 13 37.55 -45.64 4.21
C GLN A 13 37.24 -44.18 3.89
N ASP A 14 37.90 -43.60 2.89
CA ASP A 14 37.66 -42.21 2.46
C ASP A 14 36.22 -42.01 1.94
N ILE A 15 35.67 -42.98 1.20
CA ILE A 15 34.26 -42.95 0.76
C ILE A 15 33.30 -42.98 1.95
N ARG A 16 33.56 -43.82 2.97
CA ARG A 16 32.73 -43.87 4.18
C ARG A 16 32.72 -42.54 4.91
N GLU A 17 33.89 -41.91 5.05
CA GLU A 17 33.99 -40.62 5.72
C GLU A 17 33.25 -39.50 4.96
N LYS A 18 33.32 -39.52 3.62
CA LYS A 18 32.56 -38.61 2.76
C LYS A 18 31.06 -38.83 2.86
N LEU A 19 30.60 -40.09 2.95
CA LEU A 19 29.19 -40.41 3.11
C LEU A 19 28.64 -39.86 4.43
N VAL A 20 29.36 -40.03 5.54
CA VAL A 20 28.96 -39.46 6.85
C VAL A 20 28.83 -37.94 6.77
N ARG A 21 29.77 -37.25 6.09
CA ARG A 21 29.65 -35.80 5.89
C ARG A 21 28.47 -35.41 5.02
N VAL A 22 28.13 -36.20 4.01
CA VAL A 22 26.96 -35.94 3.14
C VAL A 22 25.67 -36.10 3.95
N GLU A 23 25.57 -37.14 4.78
CA GLU A 23 24.42 -37.40 5.64
C GLU A 23 24.20 -36.24 6.61
N PHE A 24 25.24 -35.80 7.31
CA PHE A 24 25.15 -34.63 8.20
C PHE A 24 24.73 -33.34 7.47
N ARG A 25 25.20 -33.15 6.23
CA ARG A 25 24.80 -31.99 5.42
C ARG A 25 23.36 -32.08 4.94
N LEU A 26 22.85 -33.28 4.67
CA LEU A 26 21.46 -33.49 4.28
C LEU A 26 20.52 -33.17 5.43
N ASP A 27 20.83 -33.65 6.64
CA ASP A 27 20.05 -33.32 7.85
C ASP A 27 19.99 -31.80 8.07
N ALA A 28 21.12 -31.12 7.92
CA ALA A 28 21.20 -29.66 8.04
C ALA A 28 20.44 -28.92 6.93
N ILE A 29 20.31 -29.49 5.73
CA ILE A 29 19.50 -28.90 4.66
C ILE A 29 18.02 -29.10 4.97
N GLU A 30 17.62 -30.30 5.38
CA GLU A 30 16.23 -30.62 5.72
C GLU A 30 15.71 -29.76 6.89
N SER A 31 16.55 -29.48 7.89
CA SER A 31 16.17 -28.63 9.02
C SER A 31 16.01 -27.15 8.66
N ASN A 32 16.67 -26.68 7.60
CA ASN A 32 16.75 -25.26 7.24
C ASN A 32 15.99 -24.91 5.95
N MET A 33 15.49 -25.90 5.22
CA MET A 33 14.79 -25.64 3.96
C MET A 33 13.36 -25.16 4.21
N ALA A 34 12.94 -24.15 3.44
CA ALA A 34 11.54 -23.78 3.38
C ALA A 34 10.77 -24.80 2.53
N THR A 35 9.62 -25.24 3.02
CA THR A 35 8.70 -26.12 2.31
C THR A 35 7.75 -25.31 1.42
N LYS A 36 7.07 -26.00 0.50
CA LYS A 36 6.02 -25.38 -0.31
C LYS A 36 4.86 -24.83 0.54
N ALA A 37 4.61 -25.42 1.71
CA ALA A 37 3.61 -24.93 2.65
C ALA A 37 4.03 -23.59 3.25
N ASP A 38 5.31 -23.42 3.60
CA ASP A 38 5.84 -22.14 4.12
C ASP A 38 5.70 -21.03 3.07
N LEU A 39 5.98 -21.34 1.79
CA LEU A 39 5.82 -20.39 0.69
C LEU A 39 4.36 -20.02 0.43
N ALA A 40 3.41 -20.94 0.64
CA ALA A 40 1.99 -20.68 0.47
C ALA A 40 1.40 -19.74 1.55
N LEU A 41 2.07 -19.63 2.69
CA LEU A 41 1.70 -18.70 3.76
C LEU A 41 2.30 -17.30 3.55
N LEU A 42 3.26 -17.15 2.63
CA LEU A 42 3.78 -15.84 2.27
C LEU A 42 2.81 -15.13 1.33
N ALA A 43 2.55 -13.84 1.59
CA ALA A 43 1.79 -13.00 0.69
C ALA A 43 2.47 -12.96 -0.68
N SER A 44 1.71 -13.22 -1.74
CA SER A 44 2.24 -13.16 -3.09
C SER A 44 2.42 -11.70 -3.53
N LYS A 45 3.26 -11.51 -4.55
CA LYS A 45 3.40 -10.20 -5.20
C LYS A 45 2.05 -9.72 -5.76
N ASP A 46 1.21 -10.63 -6.24
CA ASP A 46 -0.08 -10.30 -6.82
C ASP A 46 -1.03 -9.76 -5.74
N ASP A 47 -1.06 -10.37 -4.54
CA ASP A 47 -1.82 -9.87 -3.39
C ASP A 47 -1.44 -8.43 -3.04
N LEU A 48 -0.12 -8.16 -3.00
CA LEU A 48 0.38 -6.82 -2.73
C LEU A 48 -0.01 -5.83 -3.83
N THR A 49 0.07 -6.21 -5.10
CA THR A 49 -0.34 -5.32 -6.20
C THR A 49 -1.85 -5.04 -6.18
N GLY A 50 -2.67 -6.03 -5.82
CA GLY A 50 -4.10 -5.87 -5.62
C GLY A 50 -4.41 -4.87 -4.52
N TYR A 51 -3.75 -5.00 -3.37
CA TYR A 51 -3.89 -4.08 -2.24
C TYR A 51 -3.46 -2.65 -2.60
N VAL A 52 -2.29 -2.47 -3.23
CA VAL A 52 -1.79 -1.15 -3.63
C VAL A 52 -2.72 -0.49 -4.64
N ARG A 53 -3.24 -1.23 -5.62
CA ARG A 53 -4.20 -0.70 -6.59
C ARG A 53 -5.50 -0.27 -5.93
N ALA A 54 -6.07 -1.11 -5.06
CA ALA A 54 -7.30 -0.79 -4.34
C ALA A 54 -7.13 0.46 -3.46
N SER A 55 -6.07 0.49 -2.65
CA SER A 55 -5.75 1.64 -1.79
C SER A 55 -5.50 2.92 -2.60
N GLY A 56 -4.80 2.84 -3.74
CA GLY A 56 -4.58 3.98 -4.63
C GLY A 56 -5.88 4.53 -5.21
N LYS A 57 -6.83 3.65 -5.58
CA LYS A 57 -8.16 4.06 -6.03
C LYS A 57 -8.95 4.72 -4.90
N ASP A 58 -8.95 4.18 -3.70
CA ASP A 58 -9.69 4.75 -2.56
C ASP A 58 -9.15 6.13 -2.18
N VAL A 59 -7.82 6.32 -2.19
CA VAL A 59 -7.19 7.62 -1.97
C VAL A 59 -7.58 8.63 -3.07
N GLN A 60 -7.61 8.19 -4.33
CA GLN A 60 -8.04 9.04 -5.44
C GLN A 60 -9.52 9.44 -5.31
N ASP A 61 -10.40 8.49 -5.02
CA ASP A 61 -11.83 8.74 -4.85
C ASP A 61 -12.09 9.70 -3.67
N LEU A 62 -11.34 9.54 -2.57
CA LEU A 62 -11.39 10.45 -1.44
C LEU A 62 -10.96 11.87 -1.86
N ALA A 63 -9.85 12.02 -2.58
CA ALA A 63 -9.38 13.32 -3.06
C ALA A 63 -10.41 13.99 -3.97
N VAL A 64 -11.04 13.25 -4.89
CA VAL A 64 -12.10 13.76 -5.76
C VAL A 64 -13.33 14.18 -4.95
N SER A 65 -13.75 13.38 -3.97
CA SER A 65 -14.90 13.71 -3.12
C SER A 65 -14.67 14.99 -2.31
N PHE A 66 -13.47 15.17 -1.78
CA PHE A 66 -13.08 16.36 -1.04
C PHE A 66 -13.02 17.61 -1.93
N GLN A 67 -12.41 17.48 -3.11
CA GLN A 67 -12.37 18.55 -4.11
C GLN A 67 -13.77 18.99 -4.52
N LYS A 68 -14.68 18.04 -4.73
CA LYS A 68 -16.09 18.33 -5.04
C LYS A 68 -16.77 19.07 -3.88
N SER A 69 -16.59 18.60 -2.65
CA SER A 69 -17.15 19.26 -1.46
C SER A 69 -16.66 20.71 -1.32
N ILE A 70 -15.36 20.98 -1.54
CA ILE A 70 -14.83 22.35 -1.52
C ILE A 70 -15.53 23.21 -2.57
N THR A 71 -15.65 22.68 -3.79
CA THR A 71 -16.26 23.39 -4.92
C THR A 71 -17.74 23.71 -4.65
N ASP A 72 -18.49 22.76 -4.08
CA ASP A 72 -19.91 22.95 -3.73
C ASP A 72 -20.08 24.00 -2.63
N VAL A 73 -19.19 24.00 -1.63
CA VAL A 73 -19.17 25.03 -0.57
C VAL A 73 -18.85 26.42 -1.15
N GLN A 74 -17.85 26.52 -2.02
CA GLN A 74 -17.50 27.77 -2.69
C GLN A 74 -18.67 28.33 -3.49
N LYS A 75 -19.35 27.47 -4.26
CA LYS A 75 -20.54 27.85 -5.04
C LYS A 75 -21.64 28.38 -4.12
N THR A 76 -21.95 27.65 -3.05
CA THR A 76 -22.97 28.05 -2.08
C THR A 76 -22.66 29.40 -1.43
N ILE A 77 -21.41 29.61 -1.00
CA ILE A 77 -20.97 30.89 -0.41
C ILE A 77 -21.11 32.05 -1.40
N ASN A 78 -20.71 31.83 -2.66
CA ASN A 78 -20.83 32.86 -3.69
C ASN A 78 -22.30 33.22 -3.95
N GLU A 79 -23.18 32.23 -4.06
CA GLU A 79 -24.62 32.45 -4.24
C GLU A 79 -25.23 33.23 -3.06
N GLN A 80 -24.85 32.91 -1.82
CA GLN A 80 -25.32 33.65 -0.64
C GLN A 80 -24.78 35.08 -0.63
N THR A 81 -23.50 35.29 -0.94
CA THR A 81 -22.87 36.62 -1.01
C THR A 81 -23.65 37.56 -1.93
N TRP A 82 -24.02 37.10 -3.13
CA TRP A 82 -24.80 37.90 -4.06
C TRP A 82 -26.22 38.22 -3.56
N LYS A 83 -26.87 37.27 -2.85
CA LYS A 83 -28.17 37.53 -2.22
C LYS A 83 -28.07 38.59 -1.11
N PHE A 84 -27.04 38.52 -0.27
CA PHE A 84 -26.80 39.52 0.78
C PHE A 84 -26.51 40.90 0.21
N ILE A 85 -25.66 40.99 -0.83
CA ILE A 85 -25.38 42.25 -1.52
C ILE A 85 -26.66 42.84 -2.10
N GLY A 86 -27.51 42.00 -2.73
CA GLY A 86 -28.81 42.44 -3.24
C GLY A 86 -29.71 43.02 -2.16
N LEU A 87 -29.86 42.32 -1.02
CA LEU A 87 -30.66 42.80 0.12
C LEU A 87 -30.10 44.10 0.72
N ALA A 88 -28.78 44.18 0.91
CA ALA A 88 -28.12 45.37 1.44
C ALA A 88 -28.31 46.57 0.50
N GLY A 89 -28.25 46.36 -0.81
CA GLY A 89 -28.51 47.40 -1.81
C GLY A 89 -29.93 47.96 -1.72
N VAL A 90 -30.94 47.08 -1.59
CA VAL A 90 -32.34 47.50 -1.39
C VAL A 90 -32.49 48.31 -0.11
N LEU A 91 -31.91 47.84 1.00
CA LEU A 91 -31.97 48.52 2.29
C LEU A 91 -31.33 49.91 2.24
N ALA A 92 -30.16 50.03 1.59
CA ALA A 92 -29.46 51.30 1.40
C ALA A 92 -30.29 52.28 0.55
N GLY A 93 -30.97 51.80 -0.49
CA GLY A 93 -31.89 52.60 -1.30
C GLY A 93 -33.05 53.16 -0.48
N LEU A 94 -33.69 52.31 0.33
CA LEU A 94 -34.78 52.74 1.23
C LEU A 94 -34.30 53.76 2.26
N ALA A 95 -33.13 53.55 2.87
CA ALA A 95 -32.54 54.47 3.82
C ALA A 95 -32.24 55.84 3.18
N PHE A 96 -31.70 55.87 1.96
CA PHE A 96 -31.44 57.11 1.23
C PHE A 96 -32.74 57.87 0.90
N THR A 97 -33.78 57.16 0.46
CA THR A 97 -35.10 57.77 0.22
C THR A 97 -35.70 58.34 1.51
N ALA A 98 -35.66 57.59 2.62
CA ALA A 98 -36.14 58.07 3.92
C ALA A 98 -35.37 59.32 4.39
N ALA A 99 -34.04 59.35 4.23
CA ALA A 99 -33.22 60.50 4.59
C ALA A 99 -33.61 61.78 3.81
N LYS A 100 -34.02 61.66 2.55
CA LYS A 100 -34.51 62.80 1.75
C LYS A 100 -35.87 63.34 2.23
N PHE A 101 -36.70 62.53 2.88
CA PHE A 101 -38.01 62.93 3.40
C PHE A 101 -37.97 63.46 4.84
N ILE A 102 -36.85 63.28 5.56
CA ILE A 102 -36.67 63.70 6.95
C ILE A 102 -35.90 65.04 7.04
N HIS A 103 -35.37 65.56 5.93
CA HIS A 103 -34.65 66.84 5.84
C HIS A 103 -35.44 67.90 5.07
#